data_AF-A0A1L3EUW7-F1
#
_entry.id   AF-A0A1L3EUW7-F1
#
_cell.length_a   1.000
_cell.length_b   1.000
_cell.length_c   1.000
_cell.angle_alpha   90.00
_cell.angle_beta   90.00
_cell.angle_gamma   90.00
#
_symmetry.space_group_name_H-M   'P 1'
#
loop_
_entity.id
_entity.type
_entity.pdbx_description
1 polymer ?
#
loop_
_entity_poly.entity_id
_entity_poly.type
_entity_poly.pdbx_seq_one_letter_code
_entity_poly.pdbx_strand_id
1 'polypeptide(L)'
;MLVPTDIVPGRLLSRHGRTRTPRLLGAIRSLLPWMATKPKIALDLHEHGIVAYHAASRKSVFVSFMAMADLCLYRTDHRLFGPANALAFRRDPGDAWIDVLDGDGDGVRLRGEIIGGQLRERGPLALRSLEAGEVLTFHAISDADRLAARAQGAAAFGKTTELQLSRIGLDVDGQRIAIEEIAKLDEGGPDGSLRLFDAHGYMLWSVHTLSLFSADLFVVLMRTMIEAHQYGLPQKNRPPEIHTRAADTGGAGDVTGREDGES
;
A
#
# COMPACT_ATOMS: atom_id res chain seq x y z
N MET A 1 -28.83 -14.21 9.42
CA MET A 1 -27.67 -13.37 9.09
C MET A 1 -27.92 -12.03 9.78
N LEU A 2 -27.39 -11.89 10.99
CA LEU A 2 -27.72 -10.80 11.91
C LEU A 2 -26.79 -9.62 11.63
N VAL A 3 -27.40 -8.49 11.27
CA VAL A 3 -26.73 -7.19 11.16
C VAL A 3 -26.36 -6.74 12.58
N PRO A 4 -25.08 -6.46 12.88
CA PRO A 4 -24.71 -5.89 14.17
C PRO A 4 -25.25 -4.45 14.25
N THR A 5 -26.32 -4.27 15.02
CA THR A 5 -26.81 -2.98 15.50
C THR A 5 -25.99 -2.57 16.71
N ASP A 6 -24.79 -2.02 16.49
CA ASP A 6 -24.03 -1.27 17.52
C ASP A 6 -23.10 -0.26 16.83
N ILE A 7 -23.69 0.65 16.06
CA ILE A 7 -23.02 1.92 15.71
C ILE A 7 -23.32 2.88 16.84
N VAL A 8 -22.50 2.81 17.89
CA VAL A 8 -22.44 3.84 18.93
C VAL A 8 -21.98 5.14 18.26
N PRO A 9 -22.70 6.27 18.41
CA PRO A 9 -22.24 7.56 17.87
C PRO A 9 -20.98 7.99 18.63
N GLY A 10 -19.81 7.67 18.08
CA GLY A 10 -18.53 8.19 18.52
C GLY A 10 -18.52 9.71 18.43
N ARG A 11 -17.88 10.33 19.43
CA ARG A 11 -17.81 11.78 19.66
C ARG A 11 -17.57 12.59 18.38
N LEU A 12 -18.50 13.51 18.13
CA LEU A 12 -18.35 14.66 17.22
C LEU A 12 -17.06 15.43 17.54
N LEU A 13 -16.03 15.26 16.71
CA LEU A 13 -14.93 16.21 16.61
C LEU A 13 -15.13 17.03 15.34
N SER A 14 -15.46 18.31 15.57
CA SER A 14 -15.52 19.42 14.62
C SER A 14 -16.72 19.51 13.67
N ARG A 15 -17.80 20.13 14.17
CA ARG A 15 -18.65 21.02 13.36
C ARG A 15 -18.06 22.43 13.44
N HIS A 16 -17.52 22.97 12.36
CA HIS A 16 -17.19 24.39 12.21
C HIS A 16 -17.64 24.83 10.80
N GLY A 17 -18.28 25.97 10.55
CA GLY A 17 -18.87 26.99 11.40
C GLY A 17 -19.93 27.75 10.57
N ARG A 18 -21.11 27.97 11.14
CA ARG A 18 -22.19 28.78 10.56
C ARG A 18 -22.08 30.19 11.12
N THR A 19 -21.52 31.13 10.36
CA THR A 19 -21.62 32.56 10.69
C THR A 19 -22.97 33.07 10.21
N ARG A 20 -23.84 33.42 11.16
CA ARG A 20 -24.98 34.31 10.92
C ARG A 20 -24.45 35.73 10.76
N THR A 21 -24.68 36.35 9.61
CA THR A 21 -24.64 37.80 9.45
C THR A 21 -26.06 38.33 9.16
N PRO A 22 -26.37 39.56 9.61
CA PRO A 22 -27.72 40.09 9.59
C PRO A 22 -28.15 40.54 8.18
N ARG A 23 -29.47 40.48 7.96
CA ARG A 23 -30.15 41.02 6.78
C ARG A 23 -29.90 42.52 6.66
N LEU A 24 -29.36 42.95 5.52
CA LEU A 24 -29.68 44.24 4.90
C LEU A 24 -29.79 44.03 3.39
N LEU A 25 -30.95 44.40 2.85
CA LEU A 25 -31.28 44.38 1.44
C LEU A 25 -30.47 45.44 0.69
N GLY A 26 -30.00 45.11 -0.51
CA GLY A 26 -29.46 46.06 -1.48
C GLY A 26 -29.21 45.37 -2.81
N ALA A 27 -30.03 45.69 -3.80
CA ALA A 27 -30.17 44.99 -5.07
C ALA A 27 -28.99 45.22 -6.03
N ILE A 28 -28.23 44.17 -6.35
CA ILE A 28 -27.60 43.95 -7.67
C ILE A 28 -27.58 42.44 -7.89
N ARG A 29 -28.48 41.92 -8.72
CA ARG A 29 -28.67 40.48 -8.92
C ARG A 29 -28.56 40.11 -10.40
N SER A 30 -27.37 40.31 -10.97
CA SER A 30 -27.01 39.70 -12.27
C SER A 30 -25.50 39.78 -12.57
N LEU A 31 -24.68 39.08 -11.78
CA LEU A 31 -23.33 38.63 -12.15
C LEU A 31 -23.11 37.20 -11.59
N LEU A 32 -22.71 36.28 -12.46
CA LEU A 32 -22.58 34.80 -12.34
C LEU A 32 -21.54 34.33 -11.28
N PRO A 33 -21.30 33.01 -11.01
CA PRO A 33 -22.12 31.79 -11.01
C PRO A 33 -21.82 30.94 -9.73
N TRP A 34 -22.46 31.19 -8.59
CA TRP A 34 -22.11 30.53 -7.31
C TRP A 34 -23.10 29.45 -6.87
N MET A 35 -23.67 28.69 -7.81
CA MET A 35 -24.12 27.36 -7.46
C MET A 35 -22.86 26.53 -7.28
N ALA A 36 -22.35 26.55 -6.04
CA ALA A 36 -21.41 25.55 -5.56
C ALA A 36 -21.88 24.19 -6.06
N THR A 37 -21.14 23.64 -7.03
CA THR A 37 -21.20 22.23 -7.38
C THR A 37 -20.89 21.49 -6.10
N LYS A 38 -21.93 21.14 -5.35
CA LYS A 38 -21.76 20.36 -4.13
C LYS A 38 -21.01 19.09 -4.54
N PRO A 39 -19.95 18.72 -3.81
CA PRO A 39 -19.27 17.47 -4.11
C PRO A 39 -20.30 16.35 -4.11
N LYS A 40 -20.27 15.51 -5.16
CA LYS A 40 -21.25 14.44 -5.40
C LYS A 40 -21.23 13.40 -4.26
N ILE A 41 -20.13 13.38 -3.51
CA ILE A 41 -19.84 12.53 -2.36
C ILE A 41 -19.34 13.42 -1.22
N ALA A 42 -19.93 13.30 -0.04
CA ALA A 42 -19.39 13.88 1.19
C ALA A 42 -18.66 12.78 1.99
N LEU A 43 -17.55 13.11 2.63
CA LEU A 43 -16.71 12.16 3.34
C LEU A 43 -16.61 12.53 4.81
N ASP A 44 -16.93 11.58 5.68
CA ASP A 44 -16.73 11.70 7.11
C ASP A 44 -15.62 10.74 7.56
N LEU A 45 -14.63 11.28 8.26
CA LEU A 45 -13.54 10.51 8.85
C LEU A 45 -13.98 9.87 10.16
N HIS A 46 -13.77 8.57 10.28
CA HIS A 46 -13.98 7.79 11.50
C HIS A 46 -12.66 7.15 11.94
N GLU A 47 -12.63 6.64 13.17
CA GLU A 47 -11.44 6.03 13.78
C GLU A 47 -10.83 4.92 12.92
N HIS A 48 -11.66 4.10 12.28
CA HIS A 48 -11.23 2.92 11.50
C HIS A 48 -11.56 3.00 10.00
N GLY A 49 -11.93 4.17 9.50
CA GLY A 49 -12.31 4.29 8.10
C GLY A 49 -13.03 5.56 7.74
N ILE A 50 -13.65 5.55 6.56
CA ILE A 50 -14.37 6.68 5.99
C ILE A 50 -15.82 6.28 5.73
N VAL A 51 -16.76 7.16 6.06
CA VAL A 51 -18.13 7.08 5.56
C VAL A 51 -18.22 7.98 4.33
N ALA A 52 -18.53 7.38 3.18
CA ALA A 52 -18.81 8.09 1.94
C ALA A 52 -20.33 8.22 1.75
N TYR A 53 -20.83 9.45 1.77
CA TYR A 53 -22.24 9.78 1.55
C TYR A 53 -22.47 10.25 0.11
N HIS A 54 -23.19 9.45 -0.68
CA HIS A 54 -23.54 9.76 -2.05
C HIS A 54 -24.83 10.58 -2.11
N ALA A 55 -24.73 11.87 -2.39
CA ALA A 55 -25.88 12.78 -2.38
C ALA A 55 -26.97 12.39 -3.40
N ALA A 56 -26.57 11.87 -4.56
CA ALA A 56 -27.50 11.49 -5.64
C ALA A 56 -28.35 10.27 -5.28
N SER A 57 -27.78 9.27 -4.60
CA SER A 57 -28.48 8.03 -4.24
C SER A 57 -29.01 8.04 -2.80
N ARG A 58 -28.64 9.04 -2.00
CA ARG A 58 -28.88 9.10 -0.54
C ARG A 58 -28.39 7.86 0.20
N LYS A 59 -27.35 7.21 -0.31
CA LYS A 59 -26.72 6.03 0.32
C LYS A 59 -25.39 6.44 0.95
N SER A 60 -25.09 5.84 2.09
CA SER A 60 -23.78 5.90 2.72
C SER A 60 -23.10 4.54 2.63
N VAL A 61 -21.79 4.54 2.40
CA VAL A 61 -20.94 3.34 2.46
C VAL A 61 -19.83 3.60 3.45
N PHE A 62 -19.67 2.69 4.42
CA PHE A 62 -18.48 2.69 5.28
C PHE A 62 -17.38 1.86 4.60
N VAL A 63 -16.20 2.45 4.50
CA VAL A 63 -15.00 1.79 3.98
C VAL A 63 -13.95 1.83 5.09
N SER A 64 -13.65 0.67 5.68
CA SER A 64 -12.58 0.57 6.67
C SER A 64 -11.22 0.76 6.01
N PHE A 65 -10.25 1.32 6.74
CA PHE A 65 -8.89 1.46 6.22
C PHE A 65 -8.28 0.11 5.85
N MET A 66 -8.54 -0.92 6.68
CA MET A 66 -8.15 -2.30 6.40
C MET A 66 -8.70 -2.83 5.06
N ALA A 67 -9.92 -2.45 4.67
CA ALA A 67 -10.57 -2.94 3.46
C ALA A 67 -10.22 -2.13 2.20
N MET A 68 -9.44 -1.05 2.28
CA MET A 68 -9.03 -0.27 1.11
C MET A 68 -7.97 -1.04 0.32
N ALA A 69 -8.38 -1.81 -0.69
CA ALA A 69 -7.48 -2.55 -1.58
C ALA A 69 -6.54 -1.63 -2.36
N ASP A 70 -7.12 -0.61 -2.99
CA ASP A 70 -6.39 0.33 -3.83
C ASP A 70 -6.58 1.76 -3.35
N LEU A 71 -5.47 2.49 -3.28
CA LEU A 71 -5.38 3.92 -2.97
C LEU A 71 -4.47 4.57 -4.01
N CYS A 72 -4.94 5.56 -4.74
CA CYS A 72 -4.14 6.23 -5.77
C CYS A 72 -4.07 7.73 -5.49
N LEU A 73 -2.85 8.24 -5.30
CA LEU A 73 -2.57 9.67 -5.30
C LEU A 73 -2.46 10.18 -6.73
N TYR A 74 -3.09 11.30 -7.03
CA TYR A 74 -3.00 11.90 -8.36
C TYR A 74 -3.10 13.43 -8.29
N ARG A 75 -2.89 14.07 -9.46
CA ARG A 75 -3.00 15.52 -9.61
C ARG A 75 -4.26 15.84 -10.40
N THR A 76 -5.01 16.87 -10.03
CA THR A 76 -6.22 17.35 -10.74
C THR A 76 -6.01 18.67 -11.47
N ASP A 77 -4.78 19.17 -11.52
CA ASP A 77 -4.45 20.42 -12.18
C ASP A 77 -3.49 20.21 -13.37
N HIS A 78 -3.36 21.26 -14.17
CA HIS A 78 -2.44 21.28 -15.32
C HIS A 78 -0.98 21.50 -14.91
N ARG A 79 -0.66 21.49 -13.61
CA ARG A 79 0.71 21.69 -13.16
C ARG A 79 1.54 20.44 -13.46
N LEU A 80 2.62 20.65 -14.21
CA LEU A 80 3.55 19.56 -14.56
C LEU A 80 4.28 19.01 -13.32
N PHE A 81 4.49 19.86 -12.30
CA PHE A 81 5.25 19.57 -11.09
C PHE A 81 4.47 19.96 -9.82
N GLY A 82 4.80 19.34 -8.69
CA GLY A 82 4.19 19.62 -7.38
C GLY A 82 3.65 18.37 -6.68
N PRO A 83 3.21 18.50 -5.42
CA PRO A 83 2.61 17.38 -4.70
C PRO A 83 1.30 16.93 -5.34
N ALA A 84 0.88 15.68 -5.07
CA ALA A 84 -0.46 15.24 -5.39
C ALA A 84 -1.49 16.02 -4.55
N ASN A 85 -2.56 16.46 -5.19
CA ASN A 85 -3.63 17.26 -4.58
C ASN A 85 -4.98 16.52 -4.55
N ALA A 86 -4.97 15.24 -4.93
CA ALA A 86 -6.12 14.37 -4.91
C ALA A 86 -5.71 12.93 -4.57
N LEU A 87 -6.67 12.18 -4.03
CA LEU A 87 -6.57 10.76 -3.74
C LEU A 87 -7.86 10.09 -4.15
N ALA A 88 -7.79 8.88 -4.65
CA ALA A 88 -8.95 8.02 -4.80
C ALA A 88 -8.71 6.69 -4.13
N PHE A 89 -9.75 6.08 -3.59
CA PHE A 89 -9.69 4.74 -3.01
C PHE A 89 -10.88 3.88 -3.41
N ARG A 90 -10.70 2.56 -3.33
CA ARG A 90 -11.74 1.55 -3.51
C ARG A 90 -11.43 0.31 -2.67
N ARG A 91 -12.45 -0.50 -2.38
CA ARG A 91 -12.30 -1.72 -1.58
C ARG A 91 -11.80 -2.91 -2.36
N ASP A 92 -12.11 -2.94 -3.66
CA ASP A 92 -11.80 -4.04 -4.56
C ASP A 92 -11.58 -3.49 -5.98
N PRO A 93 -10.85 -4.21 -6.85
CA PRO A 93 -10.62 -3.77 -8.22
C PRO A 93 -11.88 -3.57 -9.06
N GLY A 94 -12.98 -4.23 -8.69
CA GLY A 94 -14.29 -4.07 -9.33
C GLY A 94 -15.16 -2.95 -8.74
N ASP A 95 -14.80 -2.37 -7.60
CA ASP A 95 -15.56 -1.30 -6.95
C ASP A 95 -15.31 0.05 -7.63
N ALA A 96 -16.32 0.93 -7.58
CA ALA A 96 -16.18 2.30 -8.04
C ALA A 96 -15.22 3.09 -7.15
N TRP A 97 -14.47 4.00 -7.77
CA TRP A 97 -13.58 4.91 -7.06
C TRP A 97 -14.35 5.94 -6.23
N ILE A 98 -13.81 6.24 -5.04
CA ILE A 98 -14.22 7.35 -4.20
C ILE A 98 -13.09 8.38 -4.19
N ASP A 99 -13.36 9.56 -4.76
CA ASP A 99 -12.40 10.65 -4.85
C ASP A 99 -12.38 11.54 -3.59
N VAL A 100 -11.18 11.98 -3.23
CA VAL A 100 -10.83 12.91 -2.15
C VAL A 100 -10.06 14.06 -2.78
N LEU A 101 -10.70 15.22 -2.93
CA LEU A 101 -10.13 16.39 -3.58
C LEU A 101 -9.72 17.45 -2.57
N ASP A 102 -8.57 18.11 -2.77
CA ASP A 102 -8.12 19.22 -1.92
C ASP A 102 -9.06 20.43 -1.88
N GLY A 103 -9.88 20.60 -2.91
CA GLY A 103 -10.85 21.69 -2.98
C GLY A 103 -11.99 21.59 -1.94
N ASP A 104 -12.15 20.43 -1.30
CA ASP A 104 -13.22 20.15 -0.34
C ASP A 104 -12.68 20.15 1.10
N GLY A 105 -12.79 21.29 1.81
CA GLY A 105 -12.46 21.38 3.23
C GLY A 105 -10.96 21.23 3.54
N ASP A 106 -10.61 20.28 4.41
CA ASP A 106 -9.22 19.95 4.79
C ASP A 106 -8.78 18.64 4.09
N GLY A 107 -8.81 18.65 2.76
CA GLY A 107 -8.53 17.48 1.93
C GLY A 107 -7.10 16.93 2.12
N VAL A 108 -6.13 17.80 2.42
CA VAL A 108 -4.75 17.41 2.73
C VAL A 108 -4.72 16.51 3.96
N ARG A 109 -5.36 16.93 5.06
CA ARG A 109 -5.43 16.12 6.28
C ARG A 109 -6.18 14.82 6.03
N LEU A 110 -7.31 14.87 5.33
CA LEU A 110 -8.11 13.67 5.05
C LEU A 110 -7.31 12.63 4.26
N ARG A 111 -6.53 13.05 3.25
CA ARG A 111 -5.61 12.13 2.55
C ARG A 111 -4.58 11.51 3.47
N GLY A 112 -3.95 12.33 4.31
CA GLY A 112 -2.96 11.85 5.28
C GLY A 112 -3.54 10.81 6.23
N GLU A 113 -4.77 11.00 6.70
CA GLU A 113 -5.46 10.05 7.56
C GLU A 113 -5.85 8.76 6.84
N ILE A 114 -6.23 8.84 5.56
CA ILE A 114 -6.55 7.64 4.75
C ILE A 114 -5.29 6.81 4.50
N ILE A 115 -4.19 7.43 4.07
CA ILE A 115 -2.89 6.75 3.86
C ILE A 115 -2.39 6.17 5.18
N GLY A 116 -2.34 7.00 6.23
CA GLY A 116 -1.89 6.59 7.55
C GLY A 116 -2.77 5.49 8.15
N GLY A 117 -4.09 5.56 7.96
CA GLY A 117 -5.04 4.52 8.36
C GLY A 117 -4.77 3.20 7.65
N GLN A 118 -4.58 3.22 6.32
CA GLN A 118 -4.27 2.02 5.54
C GLN A 118 -2.98 1.37 6.04
N LEU A 119 -1.93 2.15 6.26
CA LEU A 119 -0.66 1.65 6.80
C LEU A 119 -0.80 1.05 8.19
N ARG A 120 -1.53 1.72 9.10
CA ARG A 120 -1.73 1.26 10.49
C ARG A 120 -2.55 -0.03 10.56
N GLU A 121 -3.61 -0.14 9.77
CA GLU A 121 -4.56 -1.25 9.90
C GLU A 121 -4.25 -2.41 8.94
N ARG A 122 -3.91 -2.11 7.68
CA ARG A 122 -3.64 -3.13 6.66
C ARG A 122 -2.18 -3.57 6.66
N GLY A 123 -1.24 -2.67 6.97
CA GLY A 123 0.20 -2.95 6.96
C GLY A 123 0.61 -4.20 7.75
N PRO A 124 0.25 -4.32 9.04
CA PRO A 124 0.61 -5.49 9.83
C PRO A 124 0.01 -6.81 9.33
N LEU A 125 -1.18 -6.76 8.73
CA LEU A 125 -1.82 -7.95 8.14
C LEU A 125 -1.13 -8.35 6.84
N ALA A 126 -0.87 -7.39 5.96
CA ALA A 126 -0.15 -7.60 4.71
C ALA A 126 1.23 -8.20 4.95
N LEU A 127 1.97 -7.71 5.96
CA LEU A 127 3.26 -8.28 6.33
C LEU A 127 3.15 -9.73 6.81
N ARG A 128 2.17 -10.03 7.69
CA ARG A 128 1.93 -11.42 8.15
C ARG A 128 1.55 -12.35 7.00
N SER A 129 0.77 -11.89 6.04
CA SER A 129 0.43 -12.63 4.82
C SER A 129 1.70 -12.98 4.03
N LEU A 130 2.59 -12.02 3.81
CA LEU A 130 3.88 -12.27 3.14
C LEU A 130 4.75 -13.26 3.93
N GLU A 131 4.82 -13.13 5.26
CA GLU A 131 5.55 -14.05 6.14
C GLU A 131 5.00 -15.49 6.06
N ALA A 132 3.67 -15.62 5.96
CA ALA A 132 2.97 -16.89 5.76
C ALA A 132 3.15 -17.48 4.34
N GLY A 133 3.78 -16.75 3.42
CA GLY A 133 4.01 -17.18 2.04
C GLY A 133 2.86 -16.87 1.09
N GLU A 134 1.90 -16.04 1.51
CA GLU A 134 0.86 -15.53 0.62
C GLU A 134 1.42 -14.50 -0.37
N VAL A 135 0.66 -14.28 -1.44
CA VAL A 135 0.97 -13.32 -2.50
C VAL A 135 0.01 -12.15 -2.37
N LEU A 136 0.55 -10.93 -2.33
CA LEU A 136 -0.22 -9.69 -2.32
C LEU A 136 -0.26 -9.10 -3.73
N THR A 137 -1.45 -8.82 -4.24
CA THR A 137 -1.63 -8.14 -5.53
C THR A 137 -1.72 -6.62 -5.33
N PHE A 138 -0.84 -5.91 -6.00
CA PHE A 138 -0.90 -4.47 -6.21
C PHE A 138 -1.25 -4.18 -7.67
N HIS A 139 -1.68 -2.96 -7.94
CA HIS A 139 -2.07 -2.54 -9.28
C HIS A 139 -1.32 -1.28 -9.67
N ALA A 140 -0.96 -1.17 -10.94
CA ALA A 140 -0.43 0.06 -11.51
C ALA A 140 -1.18 0.46 -12.78
N ILE A 141 -1.27 1.77 -13.02
CA ILE A 141 -1.82 2.34 -14.25
C ILE A 141 -0.70 2.79 -15.18
N SER A 142 -1.03 2.98 -16.46
CA SER A 142 -0.07 3.54 -17.42
C SER A 142 0.22 5.02 -17.12
N ASP A 143 1.34 5.52 -17.63
CA ASP A 143 1.63 6.96 -17.60
C ASP A 143 0.57 7.79 -18.33
N ALA A 144 -0.01 7.25 -19.41
CA ALA A 144 -1.08 7.91 -20.14
C ALA A 144 -2.33 8.09 -19.26
N ASP A 145 -2.72 7.05 -18.51
CA ASP A 145 -3.85 7.10 -17.58
C ASP A 145 -3.57 8.05 -16.41
N ARG A 146 -2.36 8.03 -15.85
CA ARG A 146 -1.92 8.96 -14.81
C ARG A 146 -2.02 10.42 -15.28
N LEU A 147 -1.59 10.71 -16.51
CA LEU A 147 -1.69 12.03 -17.09
C LEU A 147 -3.15 12.42 -17.39
N ALA A 148 -3.96 11.48 -17.87
CA ALA A 148 -5.38 11.68 -18.14
C ALA A 148 -6.19 11.97 -16.85
N ALA A 149 -5.77 11.40 -15.71
CA ALA A 149 -6.38 11.65 -14.40
C ALA A 149 -6.33 13.13 -13.97
N ARG A 150 -5.43 13.94 -14.56
CA ARG A 150 -5.41 15.40 -14.36
C ARG A 150 -6.68 16.10 -14.80
N ALA A 151 -7.31 15.61 -15.87
CA ALA A 151 -8.54 16.18 -16.38
C ALA A 151 -9.79 15.38 -15.94
N GLN A 152 -9.65 14.06 -15.79
CA GLN A 152 -10.78 13.15 -15.64
C GLN A 152 -10.92 12.55 -14.23
N GLY A 153 -9.96 12.82 -13.33
CA GLY A 153 -9.89 12.20 -12.02
C GLY A 153 -9.70 10.69 -12.09
N ALA A 154 -10.19 9.97 -11.08
CA ALA A 154 -10.09 8.51 -11.03
C ALA A 154 -10.82 7.77 -12.15
N ALA A 155 -11.71 8.45 -12.90
CA ALA A 155 -12.37 7.85 -14.06
C ALA A 155 -11.39 7.55 -15.22
N ALA A 156 -10.20 8.17 -15.24
CA ALA A 156 -9.14 7.86 -16.19
C ALA A 156 -8.32 6.62 -15.81
N PHE A 157 -8.53 6.02 -14.64
CA PHE A 157 -7.84 4.79 -14.27
C PHE A 157 -8.40 3.64 -15.10
N GLY A 158 -7.79 3.44 -16.27
CA GLY A 158 -8.15 2.41 -17.24
C GLY A 158 -7.70 1.02 -16.82
N LYS A 159 -7.07 0.30 -17.75
CA LYS A 159 -6.59 -1.06 -17.48
C LYS A 159 -5.38 -1.00 -16.55
N THR A 160 -5.44 -1.76 -15.47
CA THR A 160 -4.32 -1.92 -14.53
C THR A 160 -3.42 -3.09 -14.92
N THR A 161 -2.13 -2.94 -14.60
CA THR A 161 -1.16 -4.02 -14.57
C THR A 161 -1.06 -4.54 -13.14
N GLU A 162 -1.05 -5.87 -12.97
CA GLU A 162 -0.89 -6.50 -11.66
C GLU A 162 0.58 -6.63 -11.30
N LEU A 163 0.90 -6.35 -10.04
CA LEU A 163 2.20 -6.55 -9.42
C LEU A 163 1.99 -7.50 -8.25
N GLN A 164 2.56 -8.70 -8.34
CA GLN A 164 2.40 -9.72 -7.33
C GLN A 164 3.62 -9.72 -6.42
N LEU A 165 3.42 -9.25 -5.19
CA LEU A 165 4.45 -9.22 -4.16
C LEU A 165 4.36 -10.48 -3.30
N SER A 166 5.45 -11.21 -3.20
CA SER A 166 5.58 -12.40 -2.37
C SER A 166 6.88 -12.35 -1.58
N ARG A 167 7.04 -13.20 -0.56
CA ARG A 167 8.29 -13.28 0.23
C ARG A 167 9.56 -13.48 -0.62
N ILE A 168 9.44 -14.13 -1.78
CA ILE A 168 10.58 -14.46 -2.64
C ILE A 168 10.90 -13.37 -3.67
N GLY A 169 10.02 -12.40 -3.88
CA GLY A 169 10.23 -11.36 -4.88
C GLY A 169 8.96 -10.70 -5.39
N LEU A 170 9.15 -9.88 -6.41
CA LEU A 170 8.12 -9.14 -7.11
C LEU A 170 7.94 -9.74 -8.51
N ASP A 171 6.73 -10.18 -8.83
CA ASP A 171 6.35 -10.56 -10.19
C ASP A 171 5.62 -9.41 -10.89
N VAL A 172 6.13 -9.00 -12.05
CA VAL A 172 5.57 -7.93 -12.88
C VAL A 172 5.75 -8.28 -14.35
N ASP A 173 4.69 -8.15 -15.15
CA ASP A 173 4.70 -8.45 -16.59
C ASP A 173 5.25 -9.85 -16.96
N GLY A 174 5.03 -10.83 -16.09
CA GLY A 174 5.51 -12.21 -16.29
C GLY A 174 6.99 -12.42 -15.96
N GLN A 175 7.70 -11.39 -15.50
CA GLN A 175 9.07 -11.48 -15.01
C GLN A 175 9.09 -11.45 -13.48
N ARG A 176 9.88 -12.34 -12.89
CA ARG A 176 10.18 -12.33 -11.46
C ARG A 176 11.46 -11.55 -11.20
N ILE A 177 11.41 -10.64 -10.24
CA ILE A 177 12.57 -9.98 -9.63
C ILE A 177 12.72 -10.57 -8.24
N ALA A 178 13.78 -11.36 -8.04
CA ALA A 178 13.97 -12.03 -6.76
C ALA A 178 14.35 -11.02 -5.68
N ILE A 179 13.85 -11.21 -4.45
CA ILE A 179 14.13 -10.28 -3.35
C ILE A 179 15.64 -10.19 -3.05
N GLU A 180 16.37 -11.28 -3.32
CA GLU A 180 17.83 -11.38 -3.15
C GLU A 180 18.63 -10.57 -4.16
N GLU A 181 18.05 -10.27 -5.33
CA GLU A 181 18.66 -9.44 -6.36
C GLU A 181 18.53 -7.94 -6.03
N ILE A 182 17.55 -7.57 -5.19
CA ILE A 182 17.23 -6.19 -4.87
C ILE A 182 18.14 -5.69 -3.72
N ALA A 183 19.10 -4.84 -4.06
CA ALA A 183 19.98 -4.21 -3.07
C ALA A 183 19.40 -2.90 -2.53
N LYS A 184 18.65 -2.16 -3.34
CA LYS A 184 18.13 -0.84 -2.96
C LYS A 184 16.75 -0.56 -3.54
N LEU A 185 15.87 -0.01 -2.69
CA LEU A 185 14.65 0.70 -3.07
C LEU A 185 14.93 2.20 -3.02
N ASP A 186 14.68 2.90 -4.12
CA ASP A 186 14.81 4.35 -4.22
C ASP A 186 13.42 4.98 -4.43
N GLU A 187 13.04 5.87 -3.51
CA GLU A 187 11.75 6.56 -3.53
C GLU A 187 11.96 8.01 -3.99
N GLY A 188 11.22 8.43 -5.02
CA GLY A 188 11.27 9.82 -5.45
C GLY A 188 12.53 10.15 -6.24
N GLY A 189 12.85 9.32 -7.23
CA GLY A 189 13.84 9.67 -8.24
C GLY A 189 13.58 11.03 -8.91
N PRO A 190 14.45 11.51 -9.82
CA PRO A 190 14.34 12.84 -10.44
C PRO A 190 12.96 13.15 -11.06
N ASP A 191 12.23 12.11 -11.44
CA ASP A 191 10.91 12.12 -12.07
C ASP A 191 9.76 11.70 -11.13
N GLY A 192 10.03 11.41 -9.85
CA GLY A 192 9.05 10.88 -8.91
C GLY A 192 8.78 9.38 -9.08
N SER A 193 9.74 8.63 -9.63
CA SER A 193 9.67 7.18 -9.74
C SER A 193 10.12 6.46 -8.45
N LEU A 194 9.48 5.31 -8.24
CA LEU A 194 9.94 4.23 -7.37
C LEU A 194 10.83 3.31 -8.21
N ARG A 195 12.06 3.05 -7.75
CA ARG A 195 13.05 2.28 -8.51
C ARG A 195 13.70 1.20 -7.66
N LEU A 196 13.84 0.01 -8.24
CA LEU A 196 14.58 -1.12 -7.67
C LEU A 196 15.94 -1.22 -8.36
N PHE A 197 16.99 -1.39 -7.56
CA PHE A 197 18.35 -1.56 -8.06
C PHE A 197 19.02 -2.81 -7.50
N ASP A 198 19.87 -3.42 -8.32
CA ASP A 198 20.75 -4.50 -7.91
C ASP A 198 21.98 -3.99 -7.12
N ALA A 199 22.82 -4.91 -6.67
CA ALA A 199 24.04 -4.59 -5.91
C ALA A 199 25.08 -3.78 -6.72
N HIS A 200 25.01 -3.79 -8.04
CA HIS A 200 25.89 -3.04 -8.93
C HIS A 200 25.32 -1.67 -9.30
N GLY A 201 24.09 -1.35 -8.88
CA GLY A 201 23.39 -0.12 -9.21
C GLY A 201 22.65 -0.18 -10.55
N TYR A 202 22.49 -1.35 -11.16
CA TYR A 202 21.62 -1.52 -12.33
C TYR A 202 20.16 -1.52 -11.91
N MET A 203 19.34 -0.81 -12.67
CA MET A 203 17.90 -0.72 -12.42
C MET A 203 17.23 -2.03 -12.83
N LEU A 204 16.59 -2.69 -11.87
CA LEU A 204 15.81 -3.91 -12.08
C LEU A 204 14.39 -3.58 -12.54
N TRP A 205 13.79 -2.54 -11.98
CA TRP A 205 12.43 -2.12 -12.28
C TRP A 205 12.13 -0.70 -11.82
N SER A 206 11.14 -0.06 -12.45
CA SER A 206 10.71 1.29 -12.12
C SER A 206 9.22 1.51 -12.41
N VAL A 207 8.55 2.27 -11.55
CA VAL A 207 7.20 2.78 -11.78
C VAL A 207 7.08 4.20 -11.21
N HIS A 208 6.32 5.08 -11.86
CA HIS A 208 6.02 6.39 -11.25
C HIS A 208 5.20 6.19 -9.97
N THR A 209 5.53 6.85 -8.85
CA THR A 209 4.84 6.60 -7.56
C THR A 209 3.33 6.86 -7.66
N LEU A 210 2.92 7.92 -8.36
CA LEU A 210 1.50 8.23 -8.64
C LEU A 210 0.81 7.28 -9.64
N SER A 211 1.53 6.31 -10.21
CA SER A 211 0.94 5.25 -11.05
C SER A 211 0.71 3.96 -10.28
N LEU A 212 1.30 3.81 -9.08
CA LEU A 212 1.17 2.61 -8.25
C LEU A 212 0.05 2.80 -7.22
N PHE A 213 -0.90 1.87 -7.19
CA PHE A 213 -1.95 1.87 -6.18
C PHE A 213 -1.40 1.34 -4.85
N SER A 214 -1.80 1.97 -3.76
CA SER A 214 -1.32 1.73 -2.40
C SER A 214 0.21 1.83 -2.32
N ALA A 215 0.80 2.82 -3.01
CA ALA A 215 2.24 2.99 -3.14
C ALA A 215 2.96 3.04 -1.78
N ASP A 216 2.44 3.79 -0.80
CA ASP A 216 3.03 3.86 0.54
C ASP A 216 3.08 2.49 1.23
N LEU A 217 2.01 1.69 1.12
CA LEU A 217 1.97 0.33 1.65
C LEU A 217 2.98 -0.57 0.93
N PHE A 218 3.03 -0.50 -0.40
CA PHE A 218 3.99 -1.26 -1.20
C PHE A 218 5.43 -0.95 -0.79
N VAL A 219 5.77 0.33 -0.66
CA VAL A 219 7.09 0.81 -0.25
C VAL A 219 7.48 0.25 1.12
N VAL A 220 6.59 0.36 2.11
CA VAL A 220 6.85 -0.13 3.47
C VAL A 220 7.11 -1.63 3.47
N LEU A 221 6.30 -2.41 2.74
CA LEU A 221 6.47 -3.86 2.66
C LEU A 221 7.77 -4.24 1.93
N MET A 222 8.04 -3.63 0.77
CA MET A 222 9.27 -3.88 0.02
C MET A 222 10.52 -3.55 0.83
N ARG A 223 10.55 -2.39 1.48
CA ARG A 223 11.67 -1.97 2.34
C ARG A 223 11.88 -2.97 3.47
N THR A 224 10.80 -3.36 4.15
CA THR A 224 10.86 -4.37 5.23
C THR A 224 11.41 -5.70 4.73
N MET A 225 11.01 -6.16 3.54
CA MET A 225 11.50 -7.41 2.96
C MET A 225 12.97 -7.34 2.55
N ILE A 226 13.40 -6.24 1.94
CA ILE A 226 14.81 -6.00 1.59
C ILE A 226 15.67 -6.00 2.86
N GLU A 227 15.24 -5.29 3.90
CA GLU A 227 15.94 -5.24 5.19
C GLU A 227 15.98 -6.63 5.86
N ALA A 228 14.86 -7.36 5.88
CA ALA A 228 14.80 -8.70 6.44
C ALA A 228 15.75 -9.69 5.74
N HIS A 229 15.91 -9.55 4.41
CA HIS A 229 16.85 -10.33 3.62
C HIS A 229 18.31 -9.94 3.91
N GLN A 230 18.62 -8.64 3.91
CA GLN A 230 19.98 -8.13 4.09
C GLN A 230 20.53 -8.36 5.49
N TYR A 231 19.70 -8.18 6.52
CA TYR A 231 20.12 -8.26 7.92
C TYR A 231 19.81 -9.60 8.57
N GLY A 232 19.21 -10.55 7.83
CA GLY A 232 18.91 -11.88 8.29
C GLY A 232 18.14 -11.85 9.61
N LEU A 233 16.88 -11.41 9.59
CA LEU A 233 16.00 -11.70 10.74
C LEU A 233 15.99 -13.22 10.91
N PRO A 234 16.38 -13.76 12.09
CA PRO A 234 16.63 -15.18 12.24
C PRO A 234 15.37 -15.94 11.90
N GLN A 235 15.45 -16.77 10.85
CA GLN A 235 14.44 -17.78 10.58
C GLN A 235 14.37 -18.69 11.80
N LYS A 236 13.41 -18.43 12.69
CA LYS A 236 13.21 -19.15 13.95
C LYS A 236 12.85 -20.65 13.76
N ASN A 237 12.84 -21.15 12.53
CA ASN A 237 12.40 -22.51 12.19
C ASN A 237 13.46 -23.31 11.42
N ARG A 238 14.76 -23.18 11.75
CA ARG A 238 15.71 -24.25 11.42
C ARG A 238 15.84 -25.18 12.64
N PRO A 239 15.25 -26.38 12.64
CA PRO A 239 15.53 -27.35 13.69
C PRO A 239 17.03 -27.67 13.69
N PRO A 240 17.67 -27.85 14.86
CA PRO A 240 19.08 -28.16 14.93
C PRO A 240 19.32 -29.51 14.23
N GLU A 241 20.21 -29.51 13.24
CA GLU A 241 20.76 -30.73 12.67
C GLU A 241 21.48 -31.48 13.79
N ILE A 242 20.83 -32.54 14.29
CA ILE A 242 21.46 -33.50 15.19
C ILE A 242 22.49 -34.25 14.34
N HIS A 243 23.74 -33.82 14.41
CA HIS A 243 24.86 -34.63 13.94
C HIS A 243 24.98 -35.84 14.87
N THR A 244 24.31 -36.93 14.49
CA THR A 244 24.56 -38.27 15.04
C THR A 244 25.96 -38.68 14.57
N ARG A 245 26.96 -38.44 15.42
CA ARG A 245 28.32 -38.97 15.24
C ARG A 245 28.24 -40.48 15.45
N ALA A 246 28.18 -41.23 14.35
CA ALA A 246 28.32 -42.68 14.36
C ALA A 246 29.66 -43.05 15.02
N ALA A 247 29.58 -43.88 16.07
CA ALA A 247 30.74 -44.50 16.67
C ALA A 247 31.25 -45.58 15.72
N ASP A 248 32.39 -45.30 15.10
CA ASP A 248 33.16 -46.23 14.30
C ASP A 248 33.97 -47.13 15.24
N THR A 249 33.42 -48.30 15.59
CA THR A 249 34.17 -49.38 16.23
C THR A 249 34.87 -50.19 15.15
N GLY A 250 36.03 -49.72 14.73
CA GLY A 250 36.95 -50.45 13.87
C GLY A 250 37.48 -51.69 14.58
N GLY A 251 37.11 -52.86 14.06
CA GLY A 251 37.75 -54.13 14.36
C GLY A 251 39.11 -54.21 13.67
N ALA A 252 40.13 -54.63 14.41
CA ALA A 252 41.40 -55.08 13.87
C ALA A 252 41.65 -56.49 14.39
N GLY A 253 41.52 -57.46 13.49
CA GLY A 253 41.95 -58.83 13.69
C GLY A 253 43.39 -59.01 13.21
N ASP A 254 44.14 -59.71 14.05
CA ASP A 254 44.96 -60.89 13.75
C ASP A 254 46.38 -60.79 13.13
N VAL A 255 47.32 -61.30 13.95
CA VAL A 255 48.41 -62.28 13.65
C VAL A 255 49.64 -61.86 12.84
N THR A 256 50.80 -61.92 13.50
CA THR A 256 51.96 -62.84 13.25
C THR A 256 53.11 -62.50 14.21
N GLY A 257 53.55 -63.42 15.09
CA GLY A 257 54.79 -64.21 14.94
C GLY A 257 55.83 -63.75 16.00
N ARG A 258 56.12 -64.52 17.06
CA ARG A 258 57.08 -65.65 17.22
C ARG A 258 58.46 -65.17 17.73
N GLU A 259 59.06 -66.03 18.57
CA GLU A 259 60.43 -66.06 19.12
C GLU A 259 60.63 -65.36 20.47
N ASP A 260 61.31 -65.88 21.50
CA ASP A 260 61.85 -67.18 21.95
C ASP A 260 62.17 -66.93 23.46
N GLY A 261 62.04 -67.85 24.41
CA GLY A 261 63.11 -68.77 24.79
C GLY A 261 63.63 -68.53 26.22
N GLU A 262 63.63 -69.61 27.02
CA GLU A 262 64.51 -69.98 28.15
C GLU A 262 64.77 -69.03 29.34
N SER A 263 64.25 -69.40 30.52
CA SER A 263 64.97 -70.18 31.55
C SER A 263 64.10 -70.39 32.81
#